data_AF-A0AAV7JJM8-F1
#
_entry.id   AF-A0AAV7JJM8-F1
#
_cell.length_a   1.000
_cell.length_b   1.000
_cell.length_c   1.000
_cell.angle_alpha   90.00
_cell.angle_beta   90.00
_cell.angle_gamma   90.00
#
_symmetry.space_group_name_H-M   'P 1'
#
loop_
_entity.id
_entity.type
_entity.pdbx_description
1 polymer ?
#
loop_
_entity_poly.entity_id
_entity_poly.type
_entity_poly.pdbx_seq_one_letter_code
_entity_poly.pdbx_strand_id
1 'polypeptide(L)'
;MVSLYTLVLDLQIQMQDYFSSQLGPHCSQVLLERGDYSDQECTSLAISKLLGICVVLGSSLVKLPQVITILVAGSTEGLSSFSLYAELLAFIFTWGYSAYQEFPFTTWGESMFLTLQNAIIILLGYTYARDYLYLFLFPLCLVGSLSFLLSNQLPAQVYFYLQACVIPLAILGKLKQIQKNYSNSSTGQLSLIMVALLLNGTIIRMFTTVKETSDMLTLFTYVISALLNLSLVLQIIYYRKSDKKDAESKKKT
;
A
#
# COMPACT_ATOMS: atom_id res chain seq x y z
N MET A 1 21.56 -20.45 -28.39
CA MET A 1 20.69 -19.32 -28.74
C MET A 1 19.27 -19.76 -28.41
N VAL A 2 18.78 -19.43 -27.21
CA VAL A 2 17.38 -19.71 -26.83
C VAL A 2 16.52 -18.88 -27.79
N SER A 3 15.62 -19.53 -28.52
CA SER A 3 14.73 -18.82 -29.45
C SER A 3 13.77 -17.96 -28.64
N LEU A 4 13.40 -16.78 -29.15
CA LEU A 4 12.37 -15.93 -28.54
C LEU A 4 11.08 -16.72 -28.28
N TYR A 5 10.79 -17.70 -29.15
CA TYR A 5 9.66 -18.62 -29.01
C TYR A 5 9.76 -19.53 -27.78
N THR A 6 10.93 -20.11 -27.50
CA THR A 6 11.13 -20.93 -26.28
C THR A 6 11.01 -20.09 -25.02
N LEU A 7 11.51 -18.84 -25.04
CA LEU A 7 11.37 -17.94 -23.91
C LEU A 7 9.91 -17.53 -23.65
N VAL A 8 9.13 -17.31 -24.71
CA VAL A 8 7.69 -17.01 -24.60
C VAL A 8 6.92 -18.23 -24.07
N LEU A 9 7.23 -19.44 -24.55
CA LEU A 9 6.58 -20.66 -24.08
C LEU A 9 6.90 -20.93 -22.60
N ASP A 10 8.16 -20.79 -22.20
CA ASP A 10 8.59 -20.94 -20.81
C ASP A 10 7.88 -19.92 -19.91
N LEU A 11 7.74 -18.67 -20.38
CA LEU A 11 7.01 -17.64 -19.64
C LEU A 11 5.51 -17.96 -19.52
N GLN A 12 4.89 -18.51 -20.57
CA GLN A 12 3.49 -18.93 -20.53
C GLN A 12 3.28 -20.09 -19.55
N ILE A 13 4.18 -21.08 -19.55
CA ILE A 13 4.11 -22.21 -18.62
C ILE A 13 4.30 -21.73 -17.18
N GLN A 14 5.31 -20.91 -16.90
CA GLN A 14 5.52 -20.35 -15.56
C GLN A 14 4.34 -19.52 -15.06
N MET A 15 3.75 -18.72 -15.95
CA MET A 15 2.54 -17.95 -15.63
C MET A 15 1.36 -18.87 -15.32
N GLN A 16 1.16 -19.92 -16.11
CA GLN A 16 0.06 -20.86 -15.93
C GLN A 16 0.22 -21.70 -14.64
N ASP A 17 1.45 -22.13 -14.32
CA ASP A 17 1.77 -22.83 -13.08
C ASP A 17 1.62 -21.95 -11.84
N TYR A 18 1.99 -20.67 -11.96
CA TYR A 18 1.79 -19.70 -10.89
C TYR A 18 0.30 -19.45 -10.64
N PHE A 19 -0.48 -19.20 -11.69
CA PHE A 19 -1.92 -19.00 -11.56
C PHE A 19 -2.64 -20.25 -11.04
N SER A 20 -2.31 -21.45 -11.53
CA SER A 20 -2.91 -22.70 -11.04
C SER A 20 -2.64 -22.92 -9.55
N SER A 21 -1.42 -22.62 -9.10
CA SER A 21 -1.05 -22.65 -7.68
C SER A 21 -1.85 -21.65 -6.83
N GLN A 22 -2.08 -20.43 -7.33
CA GLN A 22 -2.80 -19.39 -6.59
C GLN A 22 -4.32 -19.57 -6.54
N LEU A 23 -4.94 -20.15 -7.57
CA LEU A 23 -6.39 -20.38 -7.63
C LEU A 23 -6.84 -21.68 -6.95
N GLY A 24 -5.92 -22.62 -6.74
CA GLY A 24 -6.25 -23.96 -6.24
C GLY A 24 -6.83 -24.87 -7.32
N PRO A 25 -6.90 -26.19 -7.05
CA PRO A 25 -7.18 -27.19 -8.09
C PRO A 25 -8.56 -27.03 -8.73
N HIS A 26 -9.59 -26.70 -7.94
CA HIS A 26 -10.95 -26.52 -8.44
C HIS A 26 -11.07 -25.33 -9.40
N CYS A 27 -10.69 -24.13 -8.95
CA CYS A 27 -10.82 -22.93 -9.76
C CYS A 27 -9.82 -22.89 -10.93
N SER A 28 -8.65 -23.51 -10.79
CA SER A 28 -7.72 -23.71 -11.90
C SER A 28 -8.36 -24.57 -12.99
N GLN A 29 -9.01 -25.69 -12.64
CA GLN A 29 -9.67 -26.54 -13.63
C GLN A 29 -10.85 -25.82 -14.31
N VAL A 30 -11.69 -25.13 -13.54
CA VAL A 30 -12.85 -24.42 -14.08
C VAL A 30 -12.43 -23.30 -15.03
N LEU A 31 -11.43 -22.50 -14.66
CA LEU A 31 -11.04 -21.30 -15.42
C LEU A 31 -10.00 -21.56 -16.50
N LEU A 32 -8.95 -22.34 -16.21
CA LEU A 32 -7.82 -22.53 -17.14
C LEU A 32 -8.02 -23.71 -18.09
N GLU A 33 -8.60 -24.82 -17.62
CA GLU A 33 -8.82 -26.00 -18.46
C GLU A 33 -10.16 -25.93 -19.21
N ARG A 34 -11.24 -25.60 -18.51
CA ARG A 34 -12.59 -25.56 -19.11
C ARG A 34 -12.95 -24.21 -19.73
N GLY A 35 -12.25 -23.13 -19.35
CA GLY A 35 -12.54 -21.78 -19.83
C GLY A 35 -13.92 -21.26 -19.40
N ASP A 36 -14.46 -21.77 -18.28
CA ASP A 36 -15.79 -21.38 -17.80
C ASP A 36 -15.70 -20.21 -16.81
N TYR A 37 -15.84 -19.00 -17.36
CA TYR A 37 -15.85 -17.74 -16.59
C TYR A 37 -17.21 -17.41 -15.98
N SER A 38 -18.21 -18.29 -16.12
CA SER A 38 -19.55 -18.08 -15.57
C SER A 38 -19.60 -18.39 -14.07
N ASP A 39 -18.63 -19.15 -13.56
CA ASP A 39 -18.49 -19.44 -12.14
C ASP A 39 -18.11 -18.15 -11.38
N GLN A 40 -19.08 -17.62 -10.63
CA GLN A 40 -18.93 -16.36 -9.93
C GLN A 40 -17.87 -16.41 -8.83
N GLU A 41 -17.73 -17.54 -8.15
CA GLU A 41 -16.78 -17.70 -7.03
C GLU A 41 -15.35 -17.71 -7.56
N CYS A 42 -15.06 -18.62 -8.48
CA CYS A 42 -13.73 -18.78 -9.08
C CYS A 42 -13.31 -17.54 -9.87
N THR A 43 -14.21 -16.93 -10.63
CA THR A 43 -13.90 -15.69 -11.38
C THR A 43 -13.59 -14.54 -10.43
N SER A 44 -14.36 -14.40 -9.34
CA SER A 44 -14.09 -13.33 -8.36
C SER A 44 -12.76 -13.53 -7.63
N LEU A 45 -12.37 -14.78 -7.35
CA LEU A 45 -11.08 -15.12 -6.77
C LEU A 45 -9.92 -14.83 -7.74
N ALA A 46 -10.06 -15.20 -9.02
CA ALA A 46 -9.07 -14.91 -10.06
C ALA A 46 -8.83 -13.40 -10.20
N ILE A 47 -9.91 -12.61 -10.23
CA ILE A 47 -9.85 -11.15 -10.25
C ILE A 47 -9.14 -10.62 -8.99
N SER A 48 -9.45 -11.17 -7.80
CA SER A 48 -8.80 -10.79 -6.55
C SER A 48 -7.29 -10.99 -6.61
N LYS A 49 -6.84 -12.17 -7.07
CA LYS A 49 -5.41 -12.49 -7.21
C LYS A 49 -4.71 -11.54 -8.18
N LEU A 50 -5.31 -11.29 -9.34
CA LEU A 50 -4.76 -10.36 -10.33
C LEU A 50 -4.64 -8.94 -9.75
N LEU A 51 -5.69 -8.45 -9.11
CA LEU A 51 -5.69 -7.14 -8.47
C LEU A 51 -4.64 -7.05 -7.36
N GLY A 52 -4.51 -8.09 -6.52
CA GLY A 52 -3.47 -8.17 -5.49
C GLY A 52 -2.07 -8.06 -6.08
N ILE A 53 -1.77 -8.81 -7.14
CA ILE A 53 -0.49 -8.72 -7.87
C ILE A 53 -0.26 -7.31 -8.41
N CYS A 54 -1.26 -6.70 -9.05
CA CYS A 54 -1.15 -5.33 -9.55
C CYS A 54 -0.84 -4.32 -8.44
N VAL A 55 -1.48 -4.44 -7.27
CA VAL A 55 -1.20 -3.53 -6.15
C VAL A 55 0.20 -3.77 -5.58
N VAL A 56 0.64 -5.01 -5.42
CA VAL A 56 2.01 -5.33 -4.96
C VAL A 56 3.03 -4.75 -5.94
N LEU A 57 2.88 -4.99 -7.24
CA LEU A 57 3.78 -4.44 -8.26
C LEU A 57 3.76 -2.92 -8.28
N GLY A 58 2.58 -2.30 -8.24
CA GLY A 58 2.45 -0.85 -8.18
C GLY A 58 3.15 -0.26 -6.95
N SER A 59 2.95 -0.86 -5.78
CA SER A 59 3.53 -0.40 -4.51
C SER A 59 5.05 -0.45 -4.49
N SER A 60 5.67 -1.36 -5.24
CA SER A 60 7.13 -1.45 -5.36
C SER A 60 7.76 -0.23 -6.02
N LEU A 61 6.96 0.56 -6.75
CA LEU A 61 7.39 1.75 -7.47
C LEU A 61 6.95 3.06 -6.81
N VAL A 62 6.01 3.02 -5.85
CA VAL A 62 5.35 4.22 -5.29
C VAL A 62 6.33 5.21 -4.66
N LYS A 63 7.33 4.73 -3.91
CA LYS A 63 8.27 5.60 -3.21
C LYS A 63 9.53 5.91 -4.04
N LEU A 64 9.71 5.29 -5.21
CA LEU A 64 10.86 5.55 -6.08
C LEU A 64 10.99 7.01 -6.52
N PRO A 65 9.90 7.71 -6.94
CA PRO A 65 10.00 9.14 -7.24
C PRO A 65 10.50 9.95 -6.05
N GLN A 66 10.04 9.62 -4.85
CA GLN A 66 10.47 10.29 -3.61
C GLN A 66 11.96 10.04 -3.32
N VAL A 67 12.44 8.81 -3.50
CA VAL A 67 13.88 8.47 -3.38
C VAL A 67 14.71 9.27 -4.37
N ILE A 68 14.31 9.32 -5.65
CA ILE A 68 15.02 10.08 -6.68
C ILE A 68 15.07 11.57 -6.32
N THR A 69 13.95 12.16 -5.86
CA THR A 69 13.92 13.57 -5.43
C THR A 69 14.91 13.84 -4.31
N ILE A 70 14.99 12.95 -3.30
CA ILE A 70 15.95 13.09 -2.19
C ILE A 70 17.39 13.01 -2.69
N LEU A 71 17.70 12.04 -3.57
CA LEU A 71 19.05 11.87 -4.13
C LEU A 71 19.49 13.09 -4.94
N VAL A 72 18.59 13.65 -5.74
CA VAL A 72 18.85 14.86 -6.55
C VAL A 72 19.00 16.10 -5.66
N ALA A 73 18.17 16.24 -4.64
CA ALA A 73 18.23 17.37 -3.71
C ALA A 73 19.42 17.28 -2.73
N GLY A 74 19.93 16.07 -2.47
CA GLY A 74 20.97 15.83 -1.47
C GLY A 74 20.51 16.13 -0.04
N SER A 75 19.20 16.11 0.22
CA SER A 75 18.60 16.48 1.50
C SER A 75 17.23 15.82 1.68
N THR A 76 16.83 15.65 2.94
CA THR A 76 15.47 15.21 3.31
C THR A 76 14.64 16.32 3.96
N GLU A 77 15.09 17.58 3.84
CA GLU A 77 14.34 18.74 4.29
C GLU A 77 12.93 18.80 3.67
N GLY A 78 11.93 19.13 4.50
CA GLY A 78 10.52 19.13 4.11
C GLY A 78 9.79 17.81 4.32
N LEU A 79 10.50 16.71 4.62
CA LEU A 79 9.89 15.45 5.05
C LEU A 79 9.74 15.40 6.57
N SER A 80 8.58 14.94 7.03
CA SER A 80 8.35 14.73 8.47
C SER A 80 8.90 13.38 8.90
N SER A 81 9.94 13.38 9.74
CA SER A 81 10.52 12.15 10.31
C SER A 81 9.47 11.33 11.04
N PHE A 82 8.59 11.97 11.81
CA PHE A 82 7.49 11.29 12.51
C PHE A 82 6.57 10.54 11.55
N SER A 83 6.23 11.14 10.40
CA SER A 83 5.39 10.49 9.39
C SER A 83 6.09 9.28 8.78
N LEU A 84 7.38 9.39 8.49
CA LEU A 84 8.17 8.28 7.95
C LEU A 84 8.22 7.09 8.93
N TYR A 85 8.46 7.33 10.22
CA TYR A 85 8.46 6.27 11.23
C TYR A 85 7.07 5.67 11.47
N ALA A 86 6.02 6.49 11.51
CA ALA A 86 4.65 6.03 11.65
C ALA A 86 4.23 5.13 10.48
N GLU A 87 4.59 5.50 9.25
CA GLU A 87 4.38 4.68 8.06
C GLU A 87 5.17 3.37 8.14
N LEU A 88 6.44 3.42 8.54
CA LEU A 88 7.29 2.23 8.68
C LEU A 88 6.68 1.23 9.67
N LEU A 89 6.26 1.70 10.84
CA LEU A 89 5.64 0.85 11.86
C LEU A 89 4.33 0.24 11.37
N ALA A 90 3.48 1.02 10.69
CA ALA A 90 2.23 0.52 10.14
C ALA A 90 2.46 -0.64 9.14
N PHE A 91 3.46 -0.53 8.26
CA PHE A 91 3.81 -1.60 7.32
C PHE A 91 4.42 -2.82 8.01
N ILE A 92 5.27 -2.64 9.01
CA ILE A 92 5.84 -3.74 9.81
C ILE A 92 4.74 -4.50 10.55
N PHE A 93 3.79 -3.79 11.17
CA PHE A 93 2.68 -4.43 11.89
C PHE A 93 1.77 -5.20 10.95
N THR A 94 1.45 -4.63 9.79
CA THR A 94 0.66 -5.30 8.75
C THR A 94 1.38 -6.56 8.24
N TRP A 95 2.69 -6.48 7.99
CA TRP A 95 3.49 -7.62 7.60
C TRP A 95 3.49 -8.71 8.68
N GLY A 96 3.85 -8.37 9.93
CA GLY A 96 3.90 -9.34 11.02
C GLY A 96 2.57 -10.04 11.28
N TYR A 97 1.46 -9.29 11.31
CA TYR A 97 0.13 -9.85 11.48
C TYR A 97 -0.27 -10.77 10.32
N SER A 98 -0.03 -10.34 9.08
CA SER A 98 -0.43 -11.11 7.91
C SER A 98 0.41 -12.38 7.73
N ALA A 99 1.69 -12.33 8.12
CA ALA A 99 2.55 -13.50 8.18
C ALA A 99 2.12 -14.47 9.30
N TYR A 100 1.74 -13.95 10.48
CA TYR A 100 1.22 -14.75 11.59
C TYR A 100 -0.07 -15.50 11.23
N GLN A 101 -0.99 -14.82 10.52
CA GLN A 101 -2.26 -15.39 10.06
C GLN A 101 -2.11 -16.23 8.78
N GLU A 102 -0.88 -16.40 8.27
CA GLU A 102 -0.58 -17.17 7.06
C GLU A 102 -1.35 -16.69 5.82
N PHE A 103 -1.63 -15.38 5.74
CA PHE A 103 -2.36 -14.83 4.60
C PHE A 103 -1.54 -14.91 3.30
N PRO A 104 -2.20 -15.08 2.14
CA PRO A 104 -1.53 -15.11 0.85
C PRO A 104 -0.69 -13.85 0.61
N PHE A 105 0.53 -13.99 0.08
CA PHE A 105 1.44 -12.86 -0.16
C PHE A 105 0.81 -11.73 -1.00
N THR A 106 -0.11 -12.04 -1.91
CA THR A 106 -0.86 -11.05 -2.70
C THR A 106 -1.66 -10.06 -1.86
N THR A 107 -2.01 -10.42 -0.62
CA THR A 107 -2.85 -9.61 0.28
C THR A 107 -2.06 -8.62 1.14
N TRP A 108 -0.77 -8.85 1.36
CA TRP A 108 0.06 -8.01 2.24
C TRP A 108 1.45 -7.67 1.70
N GLY A 109 1.87 -8.26 0.57
CA GLY A 109 3.22 -8.15 0.02
C GLY A 109 3.65 -6.72 -0.31
N GLU A 110 2.70 -5.81 -0.54
CA GLU A 110 2.97 -4.38 -0.66
C GLU A 110 3.61 -3.81 0.61
N SER A 111 3.23 -4.31 1.79
CA SER A 111 3.77 -3.86 3.08
C SER A 111 5.25 -4.18 3.20
N MET A 112 5.69 -5.33 2.67
CA MET A 112 7.11 -5.68 2.60
C MET A 112 7.89 -4.69 1.72
N PHE A 113 7.43 -4.44 0.49
CA PHE A 113 8.11 -3.50 -0.42
C PHE A 113 8.11 -2.07 0.10
N LEU A 114 7.01 -1.63 0.72
CA LEU A 114 6.90 -0.30 1.30
C LEU A 114 7.76 -0.15 2.56
N THR A 115 7.89 -1.20 3.38
CA THR A 115 8.84 -1.24 4.51
C THR A 115 10.26 -1.01 4.01
N LEU A 116 10.68 -1.74 2.97
CA LEU A 116 12.03 -1.61 2.39
C LEU A 116 12.28 -0.21 1.83
N GLN A 117 11.38 0.29 0.98
CA GLN A 117 11.53 1.62 0.38
C GLN A 117 11.52 2.74 1.42
N ASN A 118 10.69 2.62 2.46
CA ASN A 118 10.60 3.62 3.51
C ASN A 118 11.84 3.58 4.43
N ALA A 119 12.39 2.39 4.70
CA ALA A 119 13.68 2.24 5.38
C ALA A 119 14.82 2.90 4.60
N ILE A 120 14.85 2.76 3.27
CA ILE A 120 15.83 3.44 2.41
C ILE A 120 15.72 4.96 2.56
N ILE A 121 14.51 5.52 2.54
CA ILE A 121 14.30 6.97 2.72
C ILE A 121 14.83 7.44 4.09
N ILE A 122 14.57 6.68 5.15
CA ILE A 122 15.05 7.00 6.50
C ILE A 122 16.59 6.94 6.57
N LEU A 123 17.21 5.92 5.96
CA LEU A 123 18.67 5.78 5.89
C LEU A 123 19.33 6.93 5.10
N LEU A 124 18.72 7.36 3.99
CA LEU A 124 19.16 8.55 3.26
C LEU A 124 19.08 9.80 4.15
N GLY A 125 18.00 9.94 4.94
CA GLY A 125 17.87 11.01 5.93
C GLY A 125 19.03 11.06 6.91
N TYR A 126 19.40 9.93 7.52
CA TYR A 126 20.56 9.84 8.41
C TYR A 126 21.89 10.10 7.71
N THR A 127 22.03 9.64 6.46
CA THR A 127 23.23 9.87 5.64
C THR A 127 23.46 11.36 5.40
N TYR A 128 22.42 12.10 5.00
CA TYR A 128 22.52 13.54 4.75
C TYR A 128 22.62 14.37 6.03
N ALA A 129 22.00 13.93 7.13
CA ALA A 129 22.17 14.54 8.44
C ALA A 129 23.56 14.27 9.06
N ARG A 130 24.38 13.39 8.45
CA ARG A 130 25.67 12.90 8.96
C ARG A 130 25.56 12.27 10.36
N ASP A 131 24.41 11.66 10.64
CA ASP A 131 24.16 10.99 11.91
C ASP A 131 24.54 9.50 11.82
N TYR A 132 25.85 9.25 11.91
CA TYR A 132 26.41 7.91 11.74
C TYR A 132 25.95 6.91 12.80
N LEU A 133 25.58 7.37 14.00
CA LEU A 133 25.10 6.49 15.06
C LEU A 133 23.78 5.83 14.64
N TYR A 134 22.78 6.61 14.22
CA TYR A 134 21.52 6.04 13.77
C TYR A 134 21.61 5.35 12.41
N LEU A 135 22.56 5.73 11.55
CA LEU A 135 22.82 5.03 10.29
C LEU A 135 23.14 3.54 10.52
N PHE A 136 23.85 3.19 11.59
CA PHE A 136 24.16 1.81 11.95
C PHE A 136 23.10 1.18 12.88
N LEU A 137 22.58 1.92 13.86
CA LEU A 137 21.62 1.37 14.83
C LEU A 137 20.25 1.09 14.21
N PHE A 138 19.75 1.98 13.36
CA PHE A 138 18.43 1.83 12.75
C PHE A 138 18.25 0.51 11.98
N PRO A 139 19.12 0.14 11.01
CA PRO A 139 18.95 -1.12 10.28
C PRO A 139 19.11 -2.35 11.18
N LEU A 140 19.99 -2.30 12.18
CA LEU A 140 20.14 -3.37 13.17
C LEU A 140 18.85 -3.58 13.97
N CYS A 141 18.27 -2.49 14.49
CA CYS A 141 17.00 -2.52 15.22
C CYS A 141 15.83 -2.98 14.32
N LEU A 142 15.81 -2.52 13.06
CA LEU A 142 14.78 -2.91 12.10
C LEU A 142 14.82 -4.41 11.79
N VAL A 143 16.00 -4.94 11.46
CA VAL A 143 16.17 -6.37 11.18
C VAL A 143 15.92 -7.21 12.42
N GLY A 144 16.42 -6.79 13.59
CA GLY A 144 16.18 -7.48 14.87
C GLY A 144 14.71 -7.54 15.24
N SER A 145 13.99 -6.41 15.14
CA SER A 145 12.55 -6.34 15.42
C SER A 145 11.71 -7.15 14.43
N LEU A 146 12.03 -7.10 13.14
CA LEU A 146 11.36 -7.93 12.13
C LEU A 146 11.62 -9.42 12.35
N SER A 147 12.86 -9.80 12.63
CA SER A 147 13.22 -11.21 12.88
C SER A 147 12.49 -11.76 14.09
N PHE A 148 12.40 -10.96 15.17
CA PHE A 148 11.64 -11.32 16.35
C PHE A 148 10.13 -11.41 16.06
N LEU A 149 9.56 -10.43 15.36
CA LEU A 149 8.14 -10.41 15.00
C LEU A 149 7.75 -11.60 14.11
N LEU A 150 8.63 -12.00 13.17
CA LEU A 150 8.40 -13.11 12.24
C LEU A 150 8.77 -14.49 12.83
N SER A 151 9.40 -14.53 14.00
CA SER A 151 9.74 -15.79 14.68
C SER A 151 8.53 -16.56 15.23
N ASN A 152 7.34 -15.94 15.20
CA ASN A 152 6.09 -16.51 15.71
C ASN A 152 6.12 -16.88 17.20
N GLN A 153 6.96 -16.18 17.99
CA GLN A 153 7.09 -16.40 19.44
C GLN A 153 6.13 -15.53 20.27
N LEU A 154 5.48 -14.54 19.64
CA LEU A 154 4.55 -13.65 20.32
C LEU A 154 3.17 -14.30 20.45
N PRO A 155 2.43 -14.04 21.54
CA PRO A 155 1.07 -14.53 21.68
C PRO A 155 0.15 -13.84 20.66
N ALA A 156 -0.90 -14.54 20.21
CA ALA A 156 -1.84 -14.09 19.19
C ALA A 156 -2.41 -12.68 19.45
N GLN A 157 -2.67 -12.35 20.71
CA GLN A 157 -3.21 -11.05 21.10
C GLN A 157 -2.26 -9.90 20.73
N VAL A 158 -0.95 -10.12 20.80
CA VAL A 158 0.04 -9.09 20.45
C VAL A 158 -0.03 -8.79 18.95
N TYR A 159 -0.08 -9.81 18.08
CA TYR A 159 -0.26 -9.60 16.64
C TYR A 159 -1.55 -8.82 16.33
N PHE A 160 -2.66 -9.18 17.00
CA PHE A 160 -3.93 -8.46 16.86
C PHE A 160 -3.80 -6.99 17.26
N TYR A 161 -3.21 -6.68 18.42
CA TYR A 161 -3.06 -5.30 18.87
C TYR A 161 -2.10 -4.49 17.99
N LEU A 162 -1.02 -5.10 17.49
CA LEU A 162 -0.12 -4.47 16.53
C LEU A 162 -0.88 -4.08 15.25
N GLN A 163 -1.69 -4.99 14.70
CA GLN A 163 -2.52 -4.68 13.54
C GLN A 163 -3.59 -3.63 13.85
N ALA A 164 -4.23 -3.70 15.02
CA ALA A 164 -5.21 -2.70 15.45
C ALA A 164 -4.59 -1.30 15.56
N CYS A 165 -3.30 -1.18 15.93
CA CYS A 165 -2.55 0.08 15.96
C CYS A 165 -2.33 0.69 14.56
N VAL A 166 -2.47 -0.07 13.47
CA VAL A 166 -2.39 0.48 12.10
C VAL A 166 -3.56 1.45 11.85
N ILE A 167 -4.73 1.18 12.42
CA ILE A 167 -5.93 2.02 12.27
C ILE A 167 -5.71 3.45 12.75
N PRO A 168 -5.33 3.72 14.02
CA PRO A 168 -5.09 5.08 14.48
C PRO A 168 -3.95 5.76 13.73
N LEU A 169 -2.90 5.02 13.33
CA LEU A 169 -1.81 5.57 12.51
C LEU A 169 -2.33 6.08 11.14
N ALA A 170 -3.19 5.29 10.48
CA ALA A 170 -3.81 5.68 9.21
C ALA A 170 -4.76 6.87 9.36
N ILE A 171 -5.52 6.93 10.45
CA ILE A 171 -6.44 8.05 10.76
C ILE A 171 -5.66 9.33 10.97
N LEU A 172 -4.64 9.33 11.83
CA LEU A 172 -3.91 10.55 12.22
C LEU A 172 -3.30 11.28 11.02
N GLY A 173 -2.72 10.54 10.07
CA GLY A 173 -2.12 11.13 8.87
C GLY A 173 -3.17 11.84 7.99
N LYS A 174 -4.27 11.14 7.69
CA LYS A 174 -5.33 11.66 6.80
C LYS A 174 -6.15 12.75 7.49
N LEU A 175 -6.44 12.63 8.78
CA LEU A 175 -7.24 13.60 9.53
C LEU A 175 -6.56 14.96 9.61
N LYS A 176 -5.24 15.00 9.87
CA LYS A 176 -4.47 16.26 9.85
C LYS A 176 -4.55 16.93 8.49
N GLN A 177 -4.51 16.15 7.41
CA GLN A 177 -4.64 16.67 6.05
C GLN A 177 -6.06 17.20 5.76
N ILE A 178 -7.10 16.47 6.17
CA ILE A 178 -8.51 16.89 6.04
C ILE A 178 -8.76 18.21 6.79
N GLN A 179 -8.26 18.32 8.02
CA GLN A 179 -8.39 19.53 8.84
C GLN A 179 -7.66 20.72 8.20
N LYS A 180 -6.45 20.50 7.69
CA LYS A 180 -5.68 21.55 7.01
C LYS A 180 -6.38 22.05 5.75
N ASN A 181 -6.93 21.16 4.93
CA ASN A 181 -7.73 21.53 3.76
C ASN A 181 -8.97 22.35 4.14
N TYR A 182 -9.65 21.95 5.21
CA TYR A 182 -10.83 22.65 5.70
C TYR A 182 -10.49 24.06 6.22
N SER A 183 -9.48 24.17 7.09
CA SER A 183 -9.03 25.44 7.65
C SER A 183 -8.55 26.41 6.58
N ASN A 184 -7.90 25.90 5.52
CA ASN A 184 -7.38 26.74 4.45
C ASN A 184 -8.43 27.05 3.37
N SER A 185 -9.62 26.44 3.42
CA SER A 185 -10.65 26.50 2.37
C SER A 185 -10.10 26.23 0.96
N SER A 186 -9.01 25.49 0.87
CA SER A 186 -8.32 25.15 -0.37
C SER A 186 -7.51 23.89 -0.14
N THR A 187 -7.40 23.07 -1.18
CA THR A 187 -6.57 21.85 -1.15
C THR A 187 -5.12 22.10 -1.57
N GLY A 188 -4.77 23.34 -1.92
CA GLY A 188 -3.40 23.72 -2.32
C GLY A 188 -2.86 22.85 -3.46
N GLN A 189 -1.69 22.25 -3.25
CA GLN A 189 -1.01 21.39 -4.24
C GLN A 189 -1.46 19.91 -4.19
N LEU A 190 -2.53 19.58 -3.45
CA LEU A 190 -3.01 18.20 -3.34
C LEU A 190 -3.51 17.68 -4.70
N SER A 191 -2.86 16.63 -5.22
CA SER A 191 -3.20 16.03 -6.51
C SER A 191 -4.44 15.15 -6.41
N LEU A 192 -5.50 15.51 -7.16
CA LEU A 192 -6.71 14.69 -7.30
C LEU A 192 -6.39 13.27 -7.77
N ILE A 193 -5.46 13.15 -8.73
CA ILE A 193 -5.06 11.85 -9.31
C ILE A 193 -4.46 10.97 -8.21
N MET A 194 -3.56 11.53 -7.39
CA MET A 194 -2.92 10.78 -6.30
C MET A 194 -3.95 10.29 -5.27
N VAL A 195 -4.84 11.18 -4.80
CA VAL A 195 -5.84 10.80 -3.78
C VAL A 195 -6.88 9.81 -4.35
N ALA A 196 -7.24 9.93 -5.62
CA ALA A 196 -8.10 8.95 -6.29
C ALA A 196 -7.43 7.58 -6.43
N LEU A 197 -6.13 7.53 -6.72
CA LEU A 197 -5.36 6.28 -6.74
C LEU A 197 -5.30 5.63 -5.34
N LEU A 198 -5.13 6.43 -4.29
CA LEU A 198 -5.18 5.94 -2.91
C LEU A 198 -6.57 5.35 -2.56
N LEU A 199 -7.65 6.02 -2.97
CA LEU A 199 -9.01 5.51 -2.79
C LEU A 199 -9.22 4.18 -3.51
N ASN A 200 -8.84 4.11 -4.79
CA ASN A 200 -8.94 2.88 -5.58
C ASN A 200 -8.12 1.74 -4.98
N GLY A 201 -6.89 2.02 -4.52
CA GLY A 201 -6.05 1.04 -3.82
C GLY A 201 -6.74 0.48 -2.57
N THR A 202 -7.36 1.34 -1.76
CA THR A 202 -8.11 0.88 -0.57
C THR A 202 -9.36 0.07 -0.93
N ILE A 203 -10.06 0.39 -2.01
CA ILE A 203 -11.22 -0.38 -2.49
C ILE A 203 -10.80 -1.76 -2.98
N ILE A 204 -9.71 -1.82 -3.76
CA ILE A 204 -9.12 -3.09 -4.20
C ILE A 204 -8.78 -3.94 -2.98
N ARG A 205 -8.14 -3.36 -1.96
CA ARG A 205 -7.79 -4.09 -0.74
C ARG A 205 -8.99 -4.57 0.07
N MET A 206 -10.09 -3.82 0.10
CA MET A 206 -11.33 -4.32 0.68
C MET A 206 -11.83 -5.56 -0.07
N PHE A 207 -11.87 -5.50 -1.40
CA PHE A 207 -12.31 -6.63 -2.23
C PHE A 207 -11.40 -7.85 -2.04
N THR A 208 -10.07 -7.68 -2.09
CA THR A 208 -9.14 -8.80 -1.92
C THR A 208 -9.18 -9.39 -0.51
N THR A 209 -9.37 -8.56 0.52
CA THR A 209 -9.53 -9.03 1.90
C THR A 209 -10.79 -9.88 2.03
N VAL A 210 -11.93 -9.45 1.50
CA VAL A 210 -13.18 -10.23 1.53
C VAL A 210 -13.02 -11.56 0.78
N LYS A 211 -12.27 -11.59 -0.31
CA LYS A 211 -12.13 -12.77 -1.17
C LYS A 211 -11.04 -13.75 -0.75
N GLU A 212 -9.94 -13.28 -0.15
CA GLU A 212 -8.76 -14.11 0.12
C GLU A 212 -8.55 -14.42 1.61
N THR A 213 -8.93 -13.54 2.53
CA THR A 213 -8.63 -13.72 3.96
C THR A 213 -9.87 -13.73 4.85
N SER A 214 -10.92 -13.00 4.47
CA SER A 214 -12.13 -12.77 5.27
C SER A 214 -11.85 -12.23 6.68
N ASP A 215 -10.70 -11.57 6.87
CA ASP A 215 -10.27 -11.03 8.16
C ASP A 215 -10.94 -9.69 8.46
N MET A 216 -11.76 -9.66 9.52
CA MET A 216 -12.55 -8.49 9.87
C MET A 216 -11.70 -7.30 10.30
N LEU A 217 -10.59 -7.54 11.03
CA LEU A 217 -9.72 -6.46 11.52
C LEU A 217 -9.08 -5.69 10.36
N THR A 218 -8.53 -6.44 9.40
CA THR A 218 -7.91 -5.89 8.19
C THR A 218 -8.96 -5.22 7.31
N LEU A 219 -10.14 -5.83 7.17
CA LEU A 219 -11.25 -5.23 6.43
C LEU A 219 -11.68 -3.88 7.02
N PHE A 220 -11.85 -3.79 8.34
CA PHE A 220 -12.17 -2.54 9.03
C PHE A 220 -11.11 -1.46 8.80
N THR A 221 -9.83 -1.84 8.81
CA THR A 221 -8.71 -0.92 8.53
C THR A 221 -8.82 -0.31 7.13
N TYR A 222 -9.14 -1.12 6.12
CA TYR A 222 -9.32 -0.64 4.75
C TYR A 222 -10.61 0.16 4.57
N VAL A 223 -11.71 -0.18 5.23
CA VAL A 223 -12.96 0.59 5.22
C VAL A 223 -12.73 2.01 5.75
N ILE A 224 -12.09 2.13 6.92
CA ILE A 224 -11.77 3.44 7.51
C ILE A 224 -10.86 4.23 6.57
N SER A 225 -9.84 3.59 6.01
CA SER A 225 -8.92 4.22 5.07
C SER A 225 -9.62 4.69 3.79
N ALA A 226 -10.57 3.92 3.26
CA ALA A 226 -11.37 4.27 2.09
C ALA A 226 -12.28 5.48 2.37
N LEU A 227 -12.95 5.52 3.52
CA LEU A 227 -13.79 6.67 3.90
C LEU A 227 -12.96 7.96 4.04
N LEU A 228 -11.78 7.88 4.64
CA LEU A 228 -10.87 9.03 4.76
C LEU A 228 -10.36 9.47 3.38
N ASN A 229 -9.96 8.54 2.51
CA ASN A 229 -9.57 8.87 1.14
C ASN A 229 -10.72 9.51 0.35
N LEU A 230 -11.95 9.00 0.50
CA LEU A 230 -13.13 9.56 -0.14
C LEU A 230 -13.39 10.99 0.32
N SER A 231 -13.27 11.25 1.63
CA SER A 231 -13.43 12.62 2.16
C SER A 231 -12.42 13.60 1.55
N LEU A 232 -11.17 13.18 1.35
CA LEU A 232 -10.14 14.00 0.68
C LEU A 232 -10.48 14.24 -0.79
N VAL A 233 -10.94 13.22 -1.53
CA VAL A 233 -11.40 13.39 -2.92
C VAL A 233 -12.54 14.41 -3.00
N LEU A 234 -13.53 14.28 -2.12
CA LEU A 234 -14.67 15.21 -2.06
C LEU A 234 -14.23 16.64 -1.75
N GLN A 235 -13.30 16.83 -0.81
CA GLN A 235 -12.72 18.16 -0.52
C GLN A 235 -12.04 18.75 -1.75
N ILE A 236 -11.23 17.96 -2.48
CA ILE A 236 -10.54 18.46 -3.70
C ILE A 236 -11.56 18.90 -4.74
N ILE A 237 -12.59 18.10 -5.00
CA ILE A 237 -13.63 18.43 -5.99
C ILE A 237 -14.39 19.70 -5.58
N TYR A 238 -14.77 19.80 -4.29
CA TYR A 238 -15.51 20.92 -3.75
C TYR A 238 -14.72 22.24 -3.85
N TYR A 239 -13.50 22.28 -3.32
CA TYR A 239 -12.70 23.51 -3.30
C TYR A 239 -12.22 23.94 -4.69
N ARG A 240 -11.89 23.01 -5.60
CA ARG A 240 -11.59 23.37 -7.01
C ARG A 240 -12.75 24.07 -7.71
N LYS A 241 -13.99 23.70 -7.37
CA LYS A 241 -15.18 24.32 -7.96
C LYS A 241 -15.41 25.72 -7.39
N SER A 242 -15.10 25.94 -6.11
CA SER A 242 -15.14 27.26 -5.48
C SER A 242 -14.11 28.21 -6.12
N ASP A 243 -12.85 27.78 -6.21
CA ASP A 243 -11.76 28.59 -6.79
C ASP A 243 -12.06 29.04 -8.22
N LYS A 244 -12.65 28.16 -9.03
CA LYS A 244 -13.06 28.50 -10.42
C LYS A 244 -14.17 29.54 -10.47
N LYS A 245 -15.17 29.44 -9.59
CA LYS A 245 -16.26 30.42 -9.51
C LYS A 245 -15.76 31.80 -9.08
N ASP A 246 -14.83 31.85 -8.13
CA ASP A 246 -14.24 33.10 -7.65
C ASP A 246 -13.32 33.75 -8.70
N ALA A 247 -12.63 32.94 -9.51
CA ALA A 247 -11.84 33.45 -10.63
C ALA A 247 -12.72 33.99 -11.78
N GLU A 248 -13.86 33.37 -12.04
CA GLU A 248 -14.81 33.83 -13.07
C GLU A 248 -15.56 35.10 -12.67
N SER A 249 -15.86 35.30 -11.37
CA SER A 249 -16.48 36.54 -10.89
C SER A 249 -15.53 37.73 -10.97
N LYS A 250 -14.25 37.53 -10.62
CA LYS A 250 -13.20 38.57 -10.71
C LYS A 250 -12.85 38.99 -12.14
N LYS A 251 -13.08 38.14 -13.15
CA LYS A 251 -12.88 38.51 -14.57
C LYS A 251 -14.03 39.29 -15.19
N LYS A 252 -15.20 39.32 -14.53
CA LYS A 252 -16.39 40.06 -14.98
C LYS A 252 -16.55 41.43 -14.30
N THR A 253 -15.63 41.77 -13.40
CA THR A 253 -15.53 43.08 -12.73
C THR A 253 -14.35 43.81 -13.32
#